data_AF-M2R6A5-F1
#
_entry.id   AF-M2R6A5-F1
#
_cell.length_a   1.000
_cell.length_b   1.000
_cell.length_c   1.000
_cell.angle_alpha   90.00
_cell.angle_beta   90.00
_cell.angle_gamma   90.00
#
_symmetry.space_group_name_H-M   'P 1'
#
loop_
_entity.id
_entity.type
_entity.pdbx_description
1 polymer ?
#
loop_
_entity_poly.entity_id
_entity_poly.type
_entity_poly.pdbx_seq_one_letter_code
_entity_poly.pdbx_strand_id
1 'polypeptide(L)'
;MAPDLSALLATGGALDGGDILSTKMSIGGPDARVGILNGALNFLLGTPSGIAGHGKFNEGDASATRFDFYLQGDNISFQPSLFKQLHQQALAHGNGTYNTDAIKEHFKTRYAASRAANAQFYFNLPSAGVVMGAYYFIPGFFSNGTIANEASITSFYGAKPKQGGKWNDPELEYTSVPERIPEQGWYRRATPMTVVEAAAGILDVYLYARPAIGGAGADQSWVVGPVDLPNNPQALSCFLYNAVYANFPSELFNSVVLVQSVVNFLSGMLVPGFKALGCPKDFPDMSGFNSAGYDEWAKGYTGEAKTKAVGSGWYRKG
;
A
#
# COMPACT_ATOMS: atom_id res chain seq x y z
N MET A 1 -2.82 8.39 -14.10
CA MET A 1 -2.28 8.83 -12.80
C MET A 1 -1.53 10.15 -13.01
N ALA A 2 -1.63 11.10 -12.09
CA ALA A 2 -0.87 12.35 -12.15
C ALA A 2 0.60 12.11 -11.70
N PRO A 3 1.55 12.99 -12.10
CA PRO A 3 2.97 12.80 -11.80
C PRO A 3 3.30 12.70 -10.30
N ASP A 4 2.58 13.42 -9.44
CA ASP A 4 2.77 13.39 -7.98
C ASP A 4 2.43 12.01 -7.39
N LEU A 5 1.30 11.43 -7.77
CA LEU A 5 0.87 10.11 -7.30
C LEU A 5 1.75 9.00 -7.87
N SER A 6 2.14 9.10 -9.15
CA SER A 6 3.07 8.15 -9.75
C SER A 6 4.44 8.19 -9.09
N ALA A 7 4.97 9.39 -8.80
CA ALA A 7 6.24 9.53 -8.12
C ALA A 7 6.19 8.98 -6.70
N LEU A 8 5.13 9.24 -5.93
CA LEU A 8 4.95 8.69 -4.59
C LEU A 8 4.97 7.15 -4.61
N LEU A 9 4.17 6.52 -5.48
CA LEU A 9 4.07 5.06 -5.52
C LEU A 9 5.34 4.37 -6.05
N ALA A 10 5.98 4.95 -7.07
CA ALA A 10 7.25 4.43 -7.60
C ALA A 10 8.39 4.59 -6.61
N THR A 11 8.42 5.72 -5.89
CA THR A 11 9.41 5.97 -4.84
C THR A 11 9.22 4.96 -3.71
N GLY A 12 8.02 4.86 -3.13
CA GLY A 12 7.77 3.92 -2.04
C GLY A 12 8.18 2.47 -2.37
N GLY A 13 7.94 2.03 -3.61
CA GLY A 13 8.39 0.70 -4.04
C GLY A 13 9.89 0.56 -4.23
N ALA A 14 10.55 1.57 -4.80
CA ALA A 14 12.02 1.57 -4.89
C ALA A 14 12.69 1.60 -3.51
N LEU A 15 12.06 2.26 -2.52
CA LEU A 15 12.54 2.34 -1.14
C LEU A 15 12.40 1.00 -0.40
N ASP A 16 11.23 0.35 -0.48
CA ASP A 16 10.93 -0.81 0.37
C ASP A 16 11.24 -2.17 -0.27
N GLY A 17 11.18 -2.26 -1.59
CA GLY A 17 11.32 -3.51 -2.35
C GLY A 17 12.33 -3.46 -3.49
N GLY A 18 12.94 -2.30 -3.75
CA GLY A 18 13.85 -2.08 -4.86
C GLY A 18 15.30 -1.79 -4.44
N ASP A 19 16.04 -1.19 -5.38
CA ASP A 19 17.36 -0.61 -5.14
C ASP A 19 17.31 0.89 -5.42
N ILE A 20 17.47 1.68 -4.37
CA ILE A 20 17.40 3.14 -4.44
C ILE A 20 18.50 3.75 -5.30
N LEU A 21 19.68 3.10 -5.39
CA LEU A 21 20.83 3.63 -6.12
C LEU A 21 20.67 3.47 -7.63
N SER A 22 20.28 2.28 -8.09
CA SER A 22 19.96 2.08 -9.50
C SER A 22 18.56 2.55 -9.88
N THR A 23 17.72 2.92 -8.91
CA THR A 23 16.30 3.25 -9.09
C THR A 23 15.51 2.13 -9.77
N LYS A 24 15.92 0.88 -9.55
CA LYS A 24 15.30 -0.32 -10.13
C LYS A 24 14.46 -1.03 -9.10
N MET A 25 13.34 -1.61 -9.55
CA MET A 25 12.45 -2.41 -8.74
C MET A 25 11.84 -3.51 -9.61
N SER A 26 11.66 -4.71 -9.03
CA SER A 26 10.87 -5.78 -9.65
C SER A 26 9.38 -5.51 -9.44
N ILE A 27 8.59 -5.59 -10.52
CA ILE A 27 7.10 -5.54 -10.45
C ILE A 27 6.48 -6.87 -10.03
N GLY A 28 7.30 -7.84 -9.61
CA GLY A 28 6.85 -9.08 -8.99
C GLY A 28 7.62 -9.35 -7.71
N GLY A 29 8.09 -10.59 -7.55
CA GLY A 29 8.95 -10.99 -6.43
C GLY A 29 10.43 -10.66 -6.62
N PRO A 30 11.30 -11.22 -5.76
CA PRO A 30 12.74 -10.98 -5.80
C PRO A 30 13.36 -11.30 -7.17
N ASP A 31 14.24 -10.41 -7.64
CA ASP A 31 14.90 -10.54 -8.95
C ASP A 31 16.40 -10.23 -8.81
N ALA A 32 17.25 -11.15 -9.30
CA ALA A 32 18.69 -11.03 -9.19
C ALA A 32 19.28 -9.82 -9.96
N ARG A 33 18.52 -9.21 -10.87
CA ARG A 33 18.92 -8.02 -11.62
C ARG A 33 18.71 -6.72 -10.83
N VAL A 34 18.08 -6.81 -9.65
CA VAL A 34 17.77 -5.70 -8.75
C VAL A 34 18.61 -5.84 -7.48
N GLY A 35 19.15 -4.72 -6.98
CA GLY A 35 20.05 -4.69 -5.82
C GLY A 35 21.31 -3.86 -6.09
N ILE A 36 22.10 -3.62 -5.04
CA ILE A 36 23.31 -2.79 -5.14
C ILE A 36 24.24 -3.33 -6.22
N LEU A 37 24.73 -2.43 -7.08
CA LEU A 37 25.52 -2.74 -8.28
C LEU A 37 24.82 -3.73 -9.22
N ASN A 38 23.52 -3.52 -9.47
CA ASN A 38 22.67 -4.39 -10.29
C ASN A 38 22.64 -5.85 -9.81
N GLY A 39 22.61 -6.02 -8.49
CA GLY A 39 22.49 -7.32 -7.83
C GLY A 39 23.81 -8.04 -7.55
N ALA A 40 24.96 -7.47 -7.89
CA ALA A 40 26.27 -8.10 -7.69
C ALA A 40 26.58 -8.39 -6.20
N LEU A 41 25.97 -7.65 -5.27
CA LEU A 41 26.15 -7.83 -3.83
C LEU A 41 24.97 -8.54 -3.13
N ASN A 42 23.99 -9.06 -3.88
CA ASN A 42 22.79 -9.67 -3.28
C ASN A 42 23.12 -10.89 -2.40
N PHE A 43 24.20 -11.62 -2.69
CA PHE A 43 24.64 -12.74 -1.86
C PHE A 43 25.03 -12.30 -0.43
N LEU A 44 25.45 -11.05 -0.27
CA LEU A 44 25.89 -10.48 1.01
C LEU A 44 24.77 -9.69 1.70
N LEU A 45 23.99 -8.94 0.92
CA LEU A 45 23.01 -7.96 1.44
C LEU A 45 21.55 -8.42 1.33
N GLY A 46 21.31 -9.58 0.71
CA GLY A 46 19.98 -10.04 0.34
C GLY A 46 19.52 -9.47 -1.01
N THR A 47 18.63 -10.20 -1.67
CA THR A 47 17.96 -9.74 -2.90
C THR A 47 16.75 -8.89 -2.53
N PRO A 48 16.59 -7.67 -3.09
CA PRO A 48 15.39 -6.87 -2.91
C PRO A 48 14.13 -7.64 -3.28
N SER A 49 13.06 -7.43 -2.51
CA SER A 49 11.88 -8.28 -2.54
C SER A 49 10.93 -8.01 -3.72
N GLY A 50 11.10 -6.89 -4.43
CA GLY A 50 10.13 -6.40 -5.41
C GLY A 50 8.85 -5.89 -4.76
N ILE A 51 7.83 -5.60 -5.56
CA ILE A 51 6.53 -5.16 -5.02
C ILE A 51 5.76 -6.28 -4.32
N ALA A 52 6.15 -7.55 -4.48
CA ALA A 52 5.52 -8.67 -3.79
C ALA A 52 6.10 -8.92 -2.39
N GLY A 53 7.08 -8.14 -1.95
CA GLY A 53 7.63 -8.23 -0.60
C GLY A 53 6.55 -7.99 0.45
N HIS A 54 6.28 -8.98 1.28
CA HIS A 54 5.17 -8.90 2.22
C HIS A 54 5.38 -7.82 3.30
N GLY A 55 4.31 -7.06 3.61
CA GLY A 55 4.30 -6.04 4.66
C GLY A 55 5.14 -4.79 4.32
N LYS A 56 5.50 -4.62 3.05
CA LYS A 56 6.19 -3.45 2.48
C LYS A 56 5.20 -2.42 1.95
N PHE A 57 5.67 -1.27 1.50
CA PHE A 57 4.82 -0.18 0.99
C PHE A 57 3.78 -0.64 -0.05
N ASN A 58 4.14 -1.50 -1.02
CA ASN A 58 3.28 -1.86 -2.15
C ASN A 58 2.41 -3.11 -1.96
N GLU A 59 2.63 -3.90 -0.90
CA GLU A 59 1.89 -5.14 -0.65
C GLU A 59 1.38 -5.17 0.78
N GLY A 60 0.16 -5.67 0.95
CA GLY A 60 -0.42 -5.92 2.25
C GLY A 60 -1.61 -6.88 2.20
N ASP A 61 -2.02 -7.31 3.38
CA ASP A 61 -3.16 -8.20 3.57
C ASP A 61 -4.49 -7.52 3.21
N ALA A 62 -5.54 -8.33 3.03
CA ALA A 62 -6.87 -7.91 2.62
C ALA A 62 -6.96 -7.34 1.19
N SER A 63 -6.02 -7.74 0.34
CA SER A 63 -6.03 -7.43 -1.09
C SER A 63 -7.33 -7.89 -1.78
N ALA A 64 -7.77 -7.12 -2.78
CA ALA A 64 -9.05 -7.32 -3.46
C ALA A 64 -9.15 -8.67 -4.18
N THR A 65 -8.08 -9.10 -4.85
CA THR A 65 -8.08 -10.29 -5.72
C THR A 65 -6.87 -11.21 -5.52
N ARG A 66 -6.06 -10.96 -4.48
CA ARG A 66 -4.88 -11.76 -4.10
C ARG A 66 -5.05 -12.24 -2.66
N PHE A 67 -4.50 -13.42 -2.36
CA PHE A 67 -4.47 -13.93 -0.99
C PHE A 67 -3.41 -13.22 -0.15
N ASP A 68 -3.62 -13.25 1.16
CA ASP A 68 -2.64 -12.78 2.14
C ASP A 68 -1.44 -13.74 2.15
N PHE A 69 -0.23 -13.18 2.28
CA PHE A 69 1.02 -13.95 2.18
C PHE A 69 1.07 -15.12 3.16
N TYR A 70 0.69 -14.92 4.42
CA TYR A 70 0.78 -15.96 5.45
C TYR A 70 -0.27 -17.08 5.34
N LEU A 71 -1.24 -16.98 4.41
CA LEU A 71 -2.20 -18.05 4.18
C LEU A 71 -1.63 -19.15 3.27
N GLN A 72 -0.91 -18.76 2.20
CA GLN A 72 -0.49 -19.69 1.13
C GLN A 72 0.92 -19.43 0.60
N GLY A 73 1.60 -18.38 1.05
CA GLY A 73 2.91 -17.92 0.54
C GLY A 73 2.82 -17.16 -0.79
N ASP A 74 1.79 -17.38 -1.59
CA ASP A 74 1.53 -16.65 -2.84
C ASP A 74 0.56 -15.49 -2.61
N ASN A 75 1.13 -14.27 -2.66
CA ASN A 75 0.42 -13.00 -2.53
C ASN A 75 0.34 -12.19 -3.84
N ILE A 76 0.75 -12.77 -4.99
CA ILE A 76 0.81 -12.06 -6.27
C ILE A 76 -0.16 -12.63 -7.30
N SER A 77 -0.37 -13.93 -7.31
CA SER A 77 -1.23 -14.59 -8.31
C SER A 77 -2.68 -14.17 -8.17
N PHE A 78 -3.31 -13.88 -9.30
CA PHE A 78 -4.74 -13.61 -9.37
C PHE A 78 -5.56 -14.77 -8.82
N GLN A 79 -6.52 -14.47 -7.94
CA GLN A 79 -7.41 -15.43 -7.32
C GLN A 79 -8.84 -15.29 -7.86
N PRO A 80 -9.30 -16.21 -8.72
CA PRO A 80 -10.63 -16.14 -9.30
C PRO A 80 -11.78 -16.13 -8.27
N SER A 81 -11.59 -16.79 -7.13
CA SER A 81 -12.57 -16.82 -6.04
C SER A 81 -12.75 -15.45 -5.38
N LEU A 82 -11.65 -14.71 -5.17
CA LEU A 82 -11.71 -13.36 -4.62
C LEU A 82 -12.25 -12.35 -5.64
N PHE A 83 -11.95 -12.53 -6.93
CA PHE A 83 -12.59 -11.74 -7.98
C PHE A 83 -14.09 -12.00 -8.08
N LYS A 84 -14.54 -13.25 -7.93
CA LYS A 84 -15.96 -13.59 -7.83
C LYS A 84 -16.63 -12.84 -6.68
N GLN A 85 -16.01 -12.77 -5.51
CA GLN A 85 -16.52 -11.98 -4.38
C GLN A 85 -16.65 -10.49 -4.73
N LEU A 86 -15.65 -9.90 -5.39
CA LEU A 86 -15.72 -8.51 -5.85
C LEU A 86 -16.88 -8.31 -6.86
N HIS A 87 -17.06 -9.24 -7.79
CA HIS A 87 -18.16 -9.21 -8.75
C HIS A 87 -19.53 -9.30 -8.05
N GLN A 88 -19.67 -10.15 -7.02
CA GLN A 88 -20.90 -10.21 -6.22
C GLN A 88 -21.22 -8.86 -5.56
N GLN A 89 -20.21 -8.12 -5.09
CA GLN A 89 -20.42 -6.76 -4.56
C GLN A 89 -20.80 -5.77 -5.67
N ALA A 90 -20.24 -5.90 -6.87
CA ALA A 90 -20.65 -5.10 -8.03
C ALA A 90 -22.12 -5.31 -8.39
N LEU A 91 -22.61 -6.56 -8.35
CA LEU A 91 -24.03 -6.86 -8.57
C LEU A 91 -24.91 -6.30 -7.45
N ALA A 92 -24.53 -6.50 -6.18
CA ALA A 92 -25.35 -6.15 -5.02
C ALA A 92 -25.38 -4.63 -4.72
N HIS A 93 -24.26 -3.94 -4.90
CA HIS A 93 -24.07 -2.55 -4.46
C HIS A 93 -23.73 -1.59 -5.60
N GLY A 94 -23.42 -2.12 -6.79
CA GLY A 94 -22.97 -1.32 -7.93
C GLY A 94 -23.82 -1.44 -9.19
N ASN A 95 -24.99 -2.07 -9.12
CA ASN A 95 -25.85 -2.32 -10.28
C ASN A 95 -25.10 -3.01 -11.45
N GLY A 96 -24.25 -3.98 -11.12
CA GLY A 96 -23.38 -4.69 -12.05
C GLY A 96 -22.10 -3.95 -12.46
N THR A 97 -21.79 -2.82 -11.81
CA THR A 97 -20.59 -2.02 -12.03
C THR A 97 -19.73 -1.94 -10.77
N TYR A 98 -18.44 -1.67 -10.93
CA TYR A 98 -17.49 -1.63 -9.81
C TYR A 98 -17.34 -0.20 -9.28
N ASN A 99 -18.46 0.40 -8.88
CA ASN A 99 -18.50 1.75 -8.30
C ASN A 99 -17.86 1.80 -6.90
N THR A 100 -17.82 2.99 -6.30
CA THR A 100 -17.25 3.20 -4.97
C THR A 100 -17.97 2.42 -3.87
N ASP A 101 -19.28 2.18 -3.99
CA ASP A 101 -20.02 1.44 -2.97
C ASP A 101 -19.70 -0.06 -3.00
N ALA A 102 -19.62 -0.64 -4.21
CA ALA A 102 -19.23 -2.03 -4.40
C ALA A 102 -17.81 -2.31 -3.89
N ILE A 103 -16.83 -1.45 -4.21
CA ILE A 103 -15.44 -1.67 -3.74
C ILE A 103 -15.31 -1.49 -2.23
N LYS A 104 -16.10 -0.60 -1.62
CA LYS A 104 -16.07 -0.38 -0.16
C LYS A 104 -16.65 -1.57 0.60
N GLU A 105 -17.74 -2.16 0.13
CA GLU A 105 -18.27 -3.40 0.73
C GLU A 105 -17.33 -4.59 0.49
N HIS A 106 -16.70 -4.68 -0.69
CA HIS A 106 -15.68 -5.70 -0.95
C HIS A 106 -14.49 -5.56 0.01
N PHE A 107 -13.98 -4.34 0.22
CA PHE A 107 -12.89 -4.11 1.17
C PHE A 107 -13.28 -4.55 2.58
N LYS A 108 -14.44 -4.10 3.07
CA LYS A 108 -14.93 -4.43 4.41
C LYS A 108 -15.03 -5.94 4.64
N THR A 109 -15.60 -6.67 3.67
CA THR A 109 -15.74 -8.13 3.75
C THR A 109 -14.39 -8.84 3.66
N ARG A 110 -13.51 -8.39 2.74
CA ARG A 110 -12.16 -8.94 2.60
C ARG A 110 -11.31 -8.72 3.84
N TYR A 111 -11.32 -7.53 4.41
CA TYR A 111 -10.62 -7.22 5.65
C TYR A 111 -11.08 -8.13 6.80
N ALA A 112 -12.40 -8.28 6.98
CA ALA A 112 -12.94 -9.15 8.02
C ALA A 112 -12.55 -10.63 7.82
N ALA A 113 -12.63 -11.13 6.59
CA ALA A 113 -12.27 -12.50 6.23
C ALA A 113 -10.78 -12.77 6.40
N SER A 114 -9.93 -11.86 5.93
CA SER A 114 -8.47 -11.94 6.06
C SER A 114 -8.06 -11.97 7.53
N ARG A 115 -8.57 -11.04 8.35
CA ARG A 115 -8.29 -11.02 9.79
C ARG A 115 -8.75 -12.28 10.52
N ALA A 116 -9.87 -12.88 10.09
CA ALA A 116 -10.38 -14.11 10.71
C ALA A 116 -9.55 -15.35 10.32
N ALA A 117 -9.01 -15.38 9.11
CA ALA A 117 -8.30 -16.55 8.57
C ALA A 117 -6.77 -16.50 8.78
N ASN A 118 -6.19 -15.30 8.84
CA ASN A 118 -4.74 -15.09 8.90
C ASN A 118 -4.30 -14.78 10.34
N ALA A 119 -3.72 -15.76 11.04
CA ALA A 119 -3.19 -15.58 12.39
C ALA A 119 -2.01 -14.58 12.45
N GLN A 120 -1.37 -14.32 11.32
CA GLN A 120 -0.28 -13.36 11.17
C GLN A 120 -0.73 -12.08 10.46
N PHE A 121 -2.03 -11.79 10.47
CA PHE A 121 -2.60 -10.63 9.79
C PHE A 121 -1.85 -9.33 10.15
N TYR A 122 -1.43 -8.62 9.11
CA TYR A 122 -0.65 -7.39 9.18
C TYR A 122 -1.34 -6.30 8.36
N PHE A 123 -1.86 -5.29 9.04
CA PHE A 123 -2.58 -4.18 8.42
C PHE A 123 -2.14 -2.84 9.03
N ASN A 124 -0.87 -2.52 8.81
CA ASN A 124 -0.22 -1.30 9.30
C ASN A 124 0.15 -0.36 8.15
N LEU A 125 0.33 0.92 8.49
CA LEU A 125 0.78 1.93 7.54
C LEU A 125 2.28 1.82 7.27
N PRO A 126 2.73 2.17 6.06
CA PRO A 126 1.95 2.74 4.95
C PRO A 126 1.18 1.71 4.10
N SER A 127 1.51 0.41 4.19
CA SER A 127 0.90 -0.68 3.39
C SER A 127 -0.64 -0.68 3.41
N ALA A 128 -1.25 -0.60 4.59
CA ALA A 128 -2.71 -0.54 4.75
C ALA A 128 -3.35 0.63 3.98
N GLY A 129 -2.67 1.78 3.91
CA GLY A 129 -3.10 2.94 3.13
C GLY A 129 -3.07 2.66 1.64
N VAL A 130 -2.03 1.98 1.15
CA VAL A 130 -1.93 1.55 -0.26
C VAL A 130 -2.98 0.51 -0.60
N VAL A 131 -3.25 -0.46 0.28
CA VAL A 131 -4.34 -1.44 0.09
C VAL A 131 -5.68 -0.72 -0.06
N MET A 132 -6.04 0.16 0.88
CA MET A 132 -7.29 0.93 0.79
C MET A 132 -7.34 1.81 -0.48
N GLY A 133 -6.23 2.43 -0.87
CA GLY A 133 -6.12 3.23 -2.08
C GLY A 133 -6.30 2.39 -3.36
N ALA A 134 -5.76 1.17 -3.37
CA ALA A 134 -5.89 0.24 -4.49
C ALA A 134 -7.34 -0.19 -4.76
N TYR A 135 -8.19 -0.27 -3.73
CA TYR A 135 -9.63 -0.46 -3.93
C TYR A 135 -10.27 0.74 -4.64
N TYR A 136 -9.89 1.97 -4.28
CA TYR A 136 -10.38 3.18 -4.95
C TYR A 136 -9.85 3.33 -6.39
N PHE A 137 -8.68 2.75 -6.68
CA PHE A 137 -8.12 2.70 -8.03
C PHE A 137 -8.96 1.84 -9.00
N ILE A 138 -9.78 0.91 -8.50
CA ILE A 138 -10.65 0.10 -9.34
C ILE A 138 -11.64 0.98 -10.14
N PRO A 139 -12.56 1.73 -9.50
CA PRO A 139 -13.41 2.68 -10.24
C PRO A 139 -12.60 3.81 -10.86
N GLY A 140 -11.47 4.21 -10.27
CA GLY A 140 -10.72 5.38 -10.72
C GLY A 140 -9.86 5.17 -11.98
N PHE A 141 -9.27 3.98 -12.17
CA PHE A 141 -8.36 3.69 -13.29
C PHE A 141 -8.84 2.58 -14.19
N PHE A 142 -9.64 1.62 -13.69
CA PHE A 142 -10.17 0.56 -14.56
C PHE A 142 -11.44 1.02 -15.28
N SER A 143 -12.05 2.13 -14.89
CA SER A 143 -13.14 2.74 -15.65
C SER A 143 -12.76 3.03 -17.10
N ASN A 144 -13.69 2.80 -18.02
CA ASN A 144 -13.59 3.35 -19.36
C ASN A 144 -14.00 4.83 -19.37
N GLY A 145 -13.11 5.70 -18.94
CA GLY A 145 -13.40 7.14 -18.77
C GLY A 145 -14.31 7.48 -17.58
N THR A 146 -15.42 6.76 -17.39
CA THR A 146 -16.44 7.07 -16.37
C THR A 146 -16.80 5.91 -15.44
N ILE A 147 -17.07 4.70 -15.97
CA ILE A 147 -17.52 3.55 -15.16
C ILE A 147 -16.66 2.31 -15.44
N ALA A 148 -16.28 1.60 -14.38
CA ALA A 148 -15.66 0.28 -14.47
C ALA A 148 -16.74 -0.79 -14.68
N ASN A 149 -16.74 -1.39 -15.87
CA ASN A 149 -17.68 -2.42 -16.32
C ASN A 149 -16.96 -3.77 -16.54
N GLU A 150 -17.74 -4.82 -16.84
CA GLU A 150 -17.25 -6.17 -17.14
C GLU A 150 -16.03 -6.19 -18.06
N ALA A 151 -16.12 -5.55 -19.23
CA ALA A 151 -15.06 -5.60 -20.23
C ALA A 151 -13.74 -5.00 -19.71
N SER A 152 -13.84 -3.88 -18.98
CA SER A 152 -12.66 -3.22 -18.42
C SER A 152 -12.05 -3.98 -17.26
N ILE A 153 -12.86 -4.36 -16.27
CA ILE A 153 -12.40 -4.94 -15.01
C ILE A 153 -11.78 -6.32 -15.21
N THR A 154 -12.36 -7.14 -16.09
CA THR A 154 -11.88 -8.49 -16.37
C THR A 154 -10.55 -8.45 -17.11
N SER A 155 -10.37 -7.47 -18.01
CA SER A 155 -9.12 -7.24 -18.73
C SER A 155 -7.97 -6.84 -17.79
N PHE A 156 -8.19 -5.84 -16.92
CA PHE A 156 -7.17 -5.35 -16.01
C PHE A 156 -6.76 -6.37 -14.95
N TYR A 157 -7.71 -7.14 -14.42
CA TYR A 157 -7.41 -8.19 -13.44
C TYR A 157 -6.97 -9.52 -14.07
N GLY A 158 -7.00 -9.65 -15.40
CA GLY A 158 -6.75 -10.92 -16.05
C GLY A 158 -7.82 -11.98 -15.71
N ALA A 159 -9.04 -11.55 -15.38
CA ALA A 159 -10.16 -12.46 -15.16
C ALA A 159 -10.80 -12.84 -16.50
N LYS A 160 -11.21 -14.10 -16.66
CA LYS A 160 -12.00 -14.55 -17.81
C LYS A 160 -13.23 -15.30 -17.33
N PRO A 161 -14.46 -14.85 -17.64
CA PRO A 161 -15.68 -15.60 -17.34
C PRO A 161 -15.61 -17.02 -17.93
N LYS A 162 -15.94 -18.04 -17.13
CA LYS A 162 -16.08 -19.42 -17.64
C LYS A 162 -17.29 -19.58 -18.56
N GLN A 163 -18.31 -18.75 -18.37
CA GLN A 163 -19.54 -18.75 -19.16
C GLN A 163 -19.82 -17.33 -19.68
N GLY A 164 -19.92 -17.19 -21.01
CA GLY A 164 -20.28 -15.92 -21.64
C GLY A 164 -21.75 -15.56 -21.46
N GLY A 165 -22.07 -14.27 -21.39
CA GLY A 165 -23.45 -13.78 -21.27
C GLY A 165 -24.11 -14.02 -19.91
N LYS A 166 -23.33 -14.37 -18.90
CA LYS A 166 -23.78 -14.68 -17.53
C LYS A 166 -23.33 -13.64 -16.51
N TRP A 167 -23.10 -12.41 -16.93
CA TRP A 167 -22.63 -11.34 -16.04
C TRP A 167 -23.54 -11.10 -14.84
N ASN A 168 -24.85 -11.17 -15.03
CA ASN A 168 -25.80 -10.97 -13.91
C ASN A 168 -25.94 -12.20 -12.98
N ASP A 169 -25.15 -13.25 -13.20
CA ASP A 169 -25.12 -14.43 -12.36
C ASP A 169 -24.11 -14.23 -11.20
N PRO A 170 -24.56 -14.14 -9.94
CA PRO A 170 -23.66 -14.00 -8.78
C PRO A 170 -22.76 -15.22 -8.58
N GLU A 171 -23.09 -16.36 -9.19
CA GLU A 171 -22.30 -17.58 -9.14
C GLU A 171 -21.29 -17.71 -10.27
N LEU A 172 -21.23 -16.75 -11.20
CA LEU A 172 -20.30 -16.74 -12.32
C LEU A 172 -18.85 -16.98 -11.85
N GLU A 173 -18.25 -18.03 -12.40
CA GLU A 173 -16.87 -18.40 -12.13
C GLU A 173 -15.92 -17.79 -13.16
N TYR A 174 -14.67 -17.60 -12.72
CA TYR A 174 -13.61 -17.01 -13.53
C TYR A 174 -12.41 -17.94 -13.64
N THR A 175 -11.64 -17.76 -14.69
CA THR A 175 -10.26 -18.27 -14.82
C THR A 175 -9.28 -17.11 -14.94
N SER A 176 -7.99 -17.42 -14.86
CA SER A 176 -6.91 -16.46 -15.05
C SER A 176 -6.45 -16.44 -16.51
N VAL A 177 -6.17 -15.24 -17.00
CA VAL A 177 -5.50 -14.94 -18.26
C VAL A 177 -4.56 -13.74 -18.04
N PRO A 178 -3.59 -13.47 -18.93
CA PRO A 178 -2.71 -12.32 -18.73
C PRO A 178 -3.48 -10.99 -18.60
N GLU A 179 -3.08 -10.17 -17.64
CA GLU A 179 -3.58 -8.79 -17.47
C GLU A 179 -3.26 -7.96 -18.71
N ARG A 180 -4.23 -7.15 -19.16
CA ARG A 180 -4.05 -6.29 -20.35
C ARG A 180 -5.00 -5.10 -20.30
N ILE A 181 -4.67 -4.07 -21.06
CA ILE A 181 -5.63 -3.00 -21.37
C ILE A 181 -6.68 -3.59 -22.32
N PRO A 182 -7.98 -3.29 -22.17
CA PRO A 182 -9.00 -3.76 -23.11
C PRO A 182 -8.65 -3.38 -24.55
N GLU A 183 -8.76 -4.33 -25.49
CA GLU A 183 -8.34 -4.15 -26.89
C GLU A 183 -9.11 -3.05 -27.62
N GLN A 184 -10.36 -2.82 -27.22
CA GLN A 184 -11.23 -1.84 -27.87
C GLN A 184 -12.03 -1.07 -26.83
N GLY A 185 -12.23 0.21 -27.15
CA GLY A 185 -13.19 1.05 -26.45
C GLY A 185 -12.83 1.33 -25.00
N TRP A 186 -11.58 1.16 -24.56
CA TRP A 186 -11.12 1.66 -23.27
C TRP A 186 -10.31 2.94 -23.43
N TYR A 187 -10.65 3.94 -22.63
CA TYR A 187 -9.93 5.20 -22.53
C TYR A 187 -9.53 5.46 -21.09
N ARG A 188 -8.31 5.97 -20.91
CA ARG A 188 -7.87 6.51 -19.62
C ARG A 188 -8.80 7.66 -19.21
N ARG A 189 -8.98 7.84 -17.90
CA ARG A 189 -9.67 9.02 -17.34
C ARG A 189 -9.10 10.34 -17.88
N ALA A 190 -9.98 11.33 -18.07
CA ALA A 190 -9.63 12.63 -18.64
C ALA A 190 -8.76 13.49 -17.70
N THR A 191 -9.17 13.60 -16.43
CA THR A 191 -8.44 14.35 -15.40
C THR A 191 -7.53 13.41 -14.62
N PRO A 192 -6.20 13.57 -14.60
CA PRO A 192 -5.32 12.67 -13.83
C PRO A 192 -5.58 12.67 -12.31
N MET A 193 -5.61 11.50 -11.67
CA MET A 193 -5.71 11.36 -10.20
C MET A 193 -4.43 11.84 -9.51
N THR A 194 -4.55 12.79 -8.58
CA THR A 194 -3.46 13.34 -7.76
C THR A 194 -3.31 12.57 -6.44
N VAL A 195 -2.27 12.87 -5.66
CA VAL A 195 -2.12 12.32 -4.31
C VAL A 195 -3.27 12.74 -3.39
N VAL A 196 -3.77 13.97 -3.52
CA VAL A 196 -4.91 14.45 -2.71
C VAL A 196 -6.17 13.63 -3.00
N GLU A 197 -6.46 13.36 -4.28
CA GLU A 197 -7.62 12.54 -4.65
C GLU A 197 -7.48 11.09 -4.15
N ALA A 198 -6.28 10.51 -4.28
CA ALA A 198 -6.01 9.17 -3.75
C ALA A 198 -6.18 9.12 -2.22
N ALA A 199 -5.68 10.13 -1.49
CA ALA A 199 -5.88 10.23 -0.05
C ALA A 199 -7.36 10.37 0.32
N ALA A 200 -8.14 11.14 -0.45
CA ALA A 200 -9.59 11.22 -0.26
C ALA A 200 -10.27 9.86 -0.45
N GLY A 201 -9.87 9.09 -1.47
CA GLY A 201 -10.35 7.73 -1.69
C GLY A 201 -10.01 6.77 -0.55
N ILE A 202 -8.77 6.84 -0.03
CA ILE A 202 -8.35 6.08 1.15
C ILE A 202 -9.22 6.43 2.36
N LEU A 203 -9.46 7.73 2.59
CA LEU A 203 -10.28 8.20 3.70
C LEU A 203 -11.73 7.71 3.57
N ASP A 204 -12.32 7.72 2.36
CA ASP A 204 -13.68 7.22 2.12
C ASP A 204 -13.80 5.71 2.42
N VAL A 205 -12.85 4.91 1.93
CA VAL A 205 -12.79 3.46 2.23
C VAL A 205 -12.63 3.22 3.74
N TYR A 206 -11.73 3.97 4.39
CA TYR A 206 -11.50 3.87 5.83
C TYR A 206 -12.74 4.24 6.63
N LEU A 207 -13.38 5.38 6.36
CA LEU A 207 -14.53 5.86 7.13
C LEU A 207 -15.75 4.95 6.98
N TYR A 208 -15.87 4.26 5.85
CA TYR A 208 -16.91 3.27 5.58
C TYR A 208 -16.69 1.97 6.38
N ALA A 209 -15.53 1.34 6.25
CA ALA A 209 -15.27 0.03 6.85
C ALA A 209 -14.76 0.11 8.30
N ARG A 210 -14.17 1.24 8.68
CA ARG A 210 -13.48 1.52 9.96
C ARG A 210 -12.58 0.35 10.39
N PRO A 211 -11.68 -0.10 9.50
CA PRO A 211 -10.79 -1.19 9.84
C PRO A 211 -9.90 -0.76 11.01
N ALA A 212 -9.66 -1.69 11.93
CA ALA A 212 -8.61 -1.53 12.90
C ALA A 212 -7.26 -1.52 12.18
N ILE A 213 -6.45 -0.48 12.42
CA ILE A 213 -5.06 -0.42 11.97
C ILE A 213 -4.22 -1.11 13.05
N GLY A 214 -3.42 -2.08 12.63
CA GLY A 214 -2.72 -2.96 13.56
C GLY A 214 -2.44 -4.34 12.94
N GLY A 215 -2.06 -5.27 13.81
CA GLY A 215 -1.56 -6.57 13.44
C GLY A 215 -0.13 -6.73 13.94
N ALA A 216 0.07 -7.70 14.83
CA ALA A 216 1.37 -7.99 15.43
C ALA A 216 2.14 -9.08 14.66
N GLY A 217 1.57 -9.63 13.58
CA GLY A 217 2.16 -10.76 12.85
C GLY A 217 2.21 -12.06 13.66
N ALA A 218 1.55 -12.10 14.83
CA ALA A 218 1.41 -13.24 15.72
C ALA A 218 0.14 -13.07 16.58
N ASP A 219 -0.42 -14.18 17.04
CA ASP A 219 -1.79 -14.42 17.47
C ASP A 219 -2.22 -13.86 18.84
N GLN A 220 -1.68 -12.72 19.29
CA GLN A 220 -2.28 -11.91 20.38
C GLN A 220 -2.39 -10.40 20.07
N SER A 221 -2.79 -10.10 18.84
CA SER A 221 -3.76 -9.06 18.48
C SER A 221 -3.49 -7.61 18.93
N TRP A 222 -2.31 -7.05 18.65
CA TRP A 222 -2.18 -5.59 18.76
C TRP A 222 -3.02 -4.88 17.69
N VAL A 223 -4.16 -4.37 18.13
CA VAL A 223 -5.04 -3.47 17.38
C VAL A 223 -5.02 -2.14 18.11
N VAL A 224 -4.47 -1.10 17.48
CA VAL A 224 -4.82 0.25 17.93
C VAL A 224 -6.27 0.43 17.50
N GLY A 225 -7.18 0.42 18.49
CA GLY A 225 -8.57 0.83 18.31
C GLY A 225 -8.64 2.17 17.57
N PRO A 226 -9.79 2.51 16.95
CA PRO A 226 -9.85 3.38 15.77
C PRO A 226 -8.86 4.54 15.88
N VAL A 227 -7.79 4.45 15.08
CA VAL A 227 -6.78 5.51 14.99
C VAL A 227 -7.53 6.77 14.59
N ASP A 228 -7.31 7.87 15.32
CA ASP A 228 -7.75 9.20 14.91
C ASP A 228 -6.95 9.62 13.66
N LEU A 229 -7.33 9.04 12.53
CA LEU A 229 -6.76 9.40 11.25
C LEU A 229 -7.19 10.82 10.92
N PRO A 230 -6.32 11.59 10.25
CA PRO A 230 -6.69 12.90 9.79
C PRO A 230 -7.98 12.83 8.97
N ASN A 231 -8.96 13.63 9.39
CA ASN A 231 -10.32 13.61 8.84
C ASN A 231 -10.47 14.39 7.53
N ASN A 232 -9.36 14.81 6.92
CA ASN A 232 -9.37 15.51 5.65
C ASN A 232 -8.26 14.98 4.73
N PRO A 233 -8.48 14.99 3.40
CA PRO A 233 -7.54 14.41 2.43
C PRO A 233 -6.15 15.03 2.50
N GLN A 234 -6.06 16.33 2.79
CA GLN A 234 -4.80 17.04 2.84
C GLN A 234 -3.93 16.55 4.00
N ALA A 235 -4.47 16.56 5.22
CA ALA A 235 -3.75 16.08 6.39
C ALA A 235 -3.45 14.57 6.31
N LEU A 236 -4.37 13.77 5.73
CA LEU A 236 -4.13 12.35 5.51
C LEU A 236 -3.01 12.12 4.49
N SER A 237 -2.96 12.91 3.41
CA SER A 237 -1.89 12.82 2.42
C SER A 237 -0.51 13.12 3.01
N CYS A 238 -0.41 14.14 3.88
CA CYS A 238 0.83 14.43 4.61
C CYS A 238 1.21 13.32 5.57
N PHE A 239 0.24 12.74 6.28
CA PHE A 239 0.48 11.64 7.21
C PHE A 239 1.00 10.38 6.48
N LEU A 240 0.35 9.99 5.38
CA LEU A 240 0.80 8.86 4.55
C LEU A 240 2.20 9.10 3.99
N TYR A 241 2.46 10.32 3.55
CA TYR A 241 3.79 10.72 3.08
C TYR A 241 4.85 10.53 4.17
N ASN A 242 4.58 11.05 5.37
CA ASN A 242 5.49 10.93 6.51
C ASN A 242 5.70 9.46 6.91
N ALA A 243 4.65 8.62 6.81
CA ALA A 243 4.75 7.20 7.08
C ALA A 243 5.68 6.47 6.09
N VAL A 244 5.68 6.84 4.81
CA VAL A 244 6.66 6.31 3.83
C VAL A 244 8.08 6.72 4.23
N TYR A 245 8.27 7.98 4.59
CA TYR A 245 9.59 8.49 4.97
C TYR A 245 10.12 7.84 6.26
N ALA A 246 9.26 7.69 7.27
CA ALA A 246 9.63 7.14 8.58
C ALA A 246 10.05 5.66 8.55
N ASN A 247 9.68 4.92 7.51
CA ASN A 247 10.09 3.52 7.34
C ASN A 247 11.45 3.37 6.65
N PHE A 248 12.16 4.47 6.40
CA PHE A 248 13.48 4.42 5.81
C PHE A 248 14.53 3.93 6.83
N PRO A 249 15.39 2.96 6.48
CA PRO A 249 16.39 2.47 7.42
C PRO A 249 17.44 3.55 7.72
N SER A 250 17.57 3.89 9.00
CA SER A 250 18.51 4.91 9.49
C SER A 250 19.97 4.63 9.10
N GLU A 251 20.31 3.36 8.90
CA GLU A 251 21.62 2.85 8.55
C GLU A 251 22.07 3.31 7.15
N LEU A 252 21.13 3.56 6.23
CA LEU A 252 21.45 4.16 4.94
C LEU A 252 21.91 5.62 5.07
N PHE A 253 21.53 6.30 6.15
CA PHE A 253 21.96 7.68 6.44
C PHE A 253 23.34 7.79 7.13
N ASN A 254 24.02 6.68 7.42
CA ASN A 254 25.34 6.71 8.08
C ASN A 254 26.52 6.72 7.09
N SER A 255 26.28 6.56 5.79
CA SER A 255 27.31 6.64 4.75
C SER A 255 27.18 7.93 3.96
N VAL A 256 28.18 8.83 4.03
CA VAL A 256 28.13 10.18 3.44
C VAL A 256 27.77 10.19 1.95
N VAL A 257 28.28 9.23 1.18
CA VAL A 257 27.98 9.11 -0.27
C VAL A 257 26.56 8.58 -0.50
N LEU A 258 26.15 7.61 0.31
CA LEU A 258 24.82 7.01 0.22
C LEU A 258 23.75 8.03 0.64
N VAL A 259 23.97 8.73 1.75
CA VAL A 259 23.15 9.85 2.25
C VAL A 259 22.89 10.86 1.16
N GLN A 260 23.93 11.34 0.46
CA GLN A 260 23.76 12.37 -0.55
C GLN A 260 22.90 11.88 -1.72
N SER A 261 23.10 10.64 -2.18
CA SER A 261 22.29 10.02 -3.24
C SER A 261 20.83 9.81 -2.81
N VAL A 262 20.60 9.32 -1.59
CA VAL A 262 19.27 9.12 -1.03
C VAL A 262 18.56 10.46 -0.85
N VAL A 263 19.20 11.45 -0.23
CA VAL A 263 18.64 12.79 -0.02
C VAL A 263 18.32 13.46 -1.36
N ASN A 264 19.18 13.33 -2.37
CA ASN A 264 18.91 13.87 -3.71
C ASN A 264 17.74 13.14 -4.40
N PHE A 265 17.64 11.82 -4.24
CA PHE A 265 16.53 11.03 -4.76
C PHE A 265 15.20 11.45 -4.12
N LEU A 266 15.14 11.51 -2.79
CA LEU A 266 13.96 11.99 -2.05
C LEU A 266 13.69 13.47 -2.37
N SER A 267 14.73 14.29 -2.54
CA SER A 267 14.55 15.69 -2.92
C SER A 267 14.09 15.87 -4.37
N GLY A 268 14.35 14.91 -5.26
CA GLY A 268 13.98 14.99 -6.67
C GLY A 268 12.59 14.42 -6.96
N MET A 269 12.32 13.21 -6.44
CA MET A 269 11.06 12.49 -6.70
C MET A 269 9.93 12.92 -5.78
N LEU A 270 10.27 13.22 -4.54
CA LEU A 270 9.33 13.31 -3.44
C LEU A 270 8.96 14.79 -3.13
N VAL A 271 9.88 15.74 -3.33
CA VAL A 271 9.63 17.20 -3.18
C VAL A 271 8.54 17.77 -4.08
N PRO A 272 8.38 17.35 -5.36
CA PRO A 272 7.25 17.79 -6.17
C PRO A 272 5.90 17.46 -5.51
N GLY A 273 5.77 16.28 -4.90
CA GLY A 273 4.60 15.89 -4.11
C GLY A 273 4.43 16.73 -2.84
N PHE A 274 5.51 16.94 -2.06
CA PHE A 274 5.47 17.82 -0.88
C PHE A 274 5.00 19.24 -1.20
N LYS A 275 5.52 19.83 -2.28
CA LYS A 275 5.16 21.19 -2.71
C LYS A 275 3.70 21.27 -3.17
N ALA A 276 3.20 20.23 -3.84
CA ALA A 276 1.81 20.15 -4.28
C ALA A 276 0.83 20.02 -3.10
N LEU A 277 1.25 19.36 -2.02
CA LEU A 277 0.43 19.12 -0.83
C LEU A 277 0.60 20.21 0.25
N GLY A 278 1.66 21.00 0.24
CA GLY A 278 1.89 22.01 1.27
C GLY A 278 2.18 21.43 2.66
N CYS A 279 2.65 20.18 2.74
CA CYS A 279 3.03 19.57 4.01
C CYS A 279 4.32 20.22 4.57
N PRO A 280 4.43 20.44 5.89
CA PRO A 280 5.64 20.95 6.52
C PRO A 280 6.82 19.99 6.30
N LYS A 281 8.02 20.55 6.08
CA LYS A 281 9.25 19.83 5.71
C LYS A 281 10.16 19.49 6.88
N ASP A 282 9.73 19.77 8.10
CA ASP A 282 10.59 19.69 9.28
C ASP A 282 10.67 18.25 9.77
N PHE A 283 11.39 17.43 9.01
CA PHE A 283 11.78 16.10 9.42
C PHE A 283 13.02 16.22 10.28
N PRO A 284 12.97 15.78 11.53
CA PRO A 284 14.09 15.88 12.44
C PRO A 284 15.32 15.16 11.86
N ASP A 285 15.13 13.97 11.31
CA ASP A 285 16.23 13.12 10.84
C ASP A 285 17.01 13.71 9.64
N MET A 286 16.46 14.72 8.94
CA MET A 286 17.18 15.43 7.87
C MET A 286 18.17 16.48 8.40
N SER A 287 17.95 16.99 9.62
CA SER A 287 18.90 17.86 10.30
C SER A 287 19.58 17.03 11.38
N GLY A 288 20.44 16.09 10.97
CA GLY A 288 21.16 15.12 11.82
C GLY A 288 21.17 15.47 13.30
N PHE A 289 20.24 14.88 14.06
CA PHE A 289 20.17 15.12 15.49
C PHE A 289 21.37 14.47 16.16
N ASN A 290 22.00 15.19 17.08
CA ASN A 290 22.83 14.51 18.08
C ASN A 290 21.91 13.68 18.99
N SER A 291 22.44 12.63 19.62
CA SER A 291 21.67 11.69 20.44
C SER A 291 20.79 12.38 21.51
N ALA A 292 21.27 13.48 22.08
CA ALA A 292 20.53 14.28 23.06
C ALA A 292 19.29 14.96 22.46
N GLY A 293 19.41 15.53 21.26
CA GLY A 293 18.30 16.16 20.57
C GLY A 293 17.28 15.16 20.04
N TYR A 294 17.70 13.95 19.64
CA TYR A 294 16.77 12.86 19.29
C TYR A 294 15.95 12.42 20.51
N ASP A 295 16.60 12.24 21.67
CA ASP A 295 15.91 11.88 22.92
C ASP A 295 14.95 12.98 23.42
N GLU A 296 15.25 14.26 23.14
CA GLU A 296 14.36 15.39 23.45
C GLU A 296 13.17 15.47 22.49
N TRP A 297 13.41 15.28 21.19
CA TRP A 297 12.36 15.22 20.17
C TRP A 297 11.43 14.02 20.39
N ALA A 298 11.97 12.83 20.62
CA ALA A 298 11.21 11.59 20.84
C ALA A 298 10.29 11.69 22.08
N LYS A 299 10.71 12.42 23.13
CA LYS A 299 9.87 12.70 24.31
C LYS A 299 8.63 13.54 23.97
N GLY A 300 8.69 14.37 22.92
CA GLY A 300 7.55 15.16 22.46
C GLY A 300 6.43 14.33 21.82
N TYR A 301 6.75 13.17 21.24
CA TYR A 301 5.78 12.29 20.58
C TYR A 301 5.42 11.05 21.39
N THR A 302 6.34 10.54 22.21
CA THR A 302 6.13 9.33 23.03
C THR A 302 5.84 9.62 24.51
N GLY A 303 5.92 10.89 24.94
CA GLY A 303 5.91 11.25 26.35
C GLY A 303 7.11 10.65 27.11
N GLU A 304 7.14 10.76 28.45
CA GLU A 304 8.16 10.10 29.28
C GLU A 304 8.09 8.54 29.27
N ALA A 305 7.37 7.91 28.33
CA ALA A 305 7.14 6.46 28.30
C ALA A 305 8.45 5.65 28.24
N LYS A 306 9.52 6.18 27.65
CA LYS A 306 10.83 5.52 27.58
C LYS A 306 11.55 5.46 28.94
N THR A 307 11.19 6.33 29.90
CA THR A 307 11.87 6.44 31.20
C THR A 307 10.95 6.27 32.42
N LYS A 308 9.62 6.35 32.25
CA LYS A 308 8.64 6.24 33.33
C LYS A 308 7.39 5.42 33.00
N ALA A 309 7.48 4.43 32.11
CA ALA A 309 6.44 3.39 32.05
C ALA A 309 6.48 2.52 33.32
N VAL A 310 5.57 2.80 34.26
CA VAL A 310 5.20 1.90 35.36
C VAL A 310 4.15 0.90 34.85
N GLY A 311 4.50 -0.39 34.88
CA GLY A 311 3.63 -1.54 34.65
C GLY A 311 3.78 -2.16 33.26
N SER A 312 4.11 -3.43 33.07
CA SER A 312 4.43 -4.54 33.98
C SER A 312 5.25 -5.57 33.21
N GLY A 313 6.42 -5.97 33.73
CA GLY A 313 6.96 -7.31 33.48
C GLY A 313 8.25 -7.41 32.66
N TRP A 314 9.37 -7.44 33.39
CA TRP A 314 10.56 -8.27 33.16
C TRP A 314 11.50 -7.96 31.99
N TYR A 315 12.61 -7.29 32.31
CA TYR A 315 13.96 -7.80 32.01
C TYR A 315 14.89 -7.35 33.15
N ARG A 316 15.28 -8.29 34.03
CA ARG A 316 16.49 -8.12 34.86
C ARG A 316 17.66 -8.54 33.99
N LYS A 317 18.60 -7.63 33.75
CA LYS A 317 19.92 -7.95 33.17
C LYS A 317 20.67 -8.87 34.13
N GLY A 318 21.09 -10.02 33.63
CA GLY A 318 22.37 -10.62 34.01
C GLY A 318 23.48 -9.99 33.18
#